data_AF-A0A3M1E4N9-F1
#
_entry.id   AF-A0A3M1E4N9-F1
#
_cell.length_a   1.000
_cell.length_b   1.000
_cell.length_c   1.000
_cell.angle_alpha   90.00
_cell.angle_beta   90.00
_cell.angle_gamma   90.00
#
_symmetry.space_group_name_H-M   'P 1'
#
loop_
_entity.id
_entity.type
_entity.pdbx_description
1 polymer ?
#
loop_
_entity_poly.entity_id
_entity_poly.type
_entity_poly.pdbx_seq_one_letter_code
_entity_poly.pdbx_strand_id
1 'polypeptide(L)'
;RYPVAAVSVGVVGGEVRLDLCYEEDSQADVDLNVVMTGEGHYIEIQGTAERSPFSPALLDEMLALARKGIAELIAAQEEALR
;
A
#
# COMPACT_ATOMS: atom_id res chain seq x y z
N ARG A 1 -3.68 -11.91 19.41
CA ARG A 1 -3.74 -10.58 18.73
C ARG A 1 -2.51 -10.51 17.85
N TYR A 2 -2.67 -10.26 16.56
CA TYR A 2 -1.58 -10.07 15.61
C TYR A 2 -1.33 -8.55 15.44
N PRO A 3 -0.09 -8.13 15.13
CA PRO A 3 0.16 -6.74 14.77
C PRO A 3 -0.53 -6.41 13.44
N VAL A 4 -0.86 -5.13 13.25
CA VAL A 4 -1.58 -4.61 12.08
C VAL A 4 -0.87 -3.35 11.60
N ALA A 5 -0.69 -3.25 10.29
CA ALA A 5 -0.15 -2.08 9.63
C ALA A 5 -0.90 -1.80 8.34
N ALA A 6 -0.79 -0.57 7.86
CA ALA A 6 -1.41 -0.10 6.63
C ALA A 6 -0.46 0.83 5.89
N VAL A 7 -0.56 0.86 4.57
CA VAL A 7 0.22 1.76 3.71
C VAL A 7 -0.59 2.15 2.47
N SER A 8 -0.34 3.35 1.94
CA SER A 8 -0.81 3.75 0.62
C SER A 8 0.17 3.29 -0.47
N VAL A 9 -0.36 2.99 -1.65
CA VAL A 9 0.40 2.73 -2.87
C VAL A 9 -0.37 3.36 -4.02
N GLY A 10 0.33 3.92 -4.99
CA GLY A 10 -0.36 4.41 -6.19
C GLY A 10 0.53 4.57 -7.39
N VAL A 11 -0.09 4.99 -8.49
CA VAL A 11 0.59 5.22 -9.77
C VAL A 11 0.74 6.71 -9.99
N VAL A 12 1.97 7.20 -10.02
CA VAL A 12 2.27 8.62 -10.22
C VAL A 12 3.19 8.76 -11.43
N GLY A 13 2.73 9.43 -12.49
CA GLY A 13 3.52 9.58 -13.72
C GLY A 13 3.85 8.25 -14.40
N GLY A 14 3.00 7.23 -14.22
CA GLY A 14 3.21 5.87 -14.76
C GLY A 14 4.09 4.96 -13.91
N GLU A 15 4.56 5.43 -12.74
CA GLU A 15 5.38 4.63 -11.82
C GLU A 15 4.59 4.22 -10.59
N VAL A 16 4.73 2.96 -10.15
CA VAL A 16 4.17 2.49 -8.88
C VAL A 16 5.05 2.99 -7.72
N ARG A 17 4.43 3.69 -6.76
CA ARG A 17 5.08 4.29 -5.60
C ARG A 17 4.43 3.86 -4.30
N LEU A 18 5.24 3.69 -3.27
CA LEU A 18 4.84 3.30 -1.91
C LEU A 18 4.80 4.54 -1.02
N ASP A 19 3.83 4.59 -0.10
CA ASP A 19 3.72 5.61 0.95
C ASP A 19 3.66 7.03 0.37
N LEU A 20 2.63 7.27 -0.45
CA LEU A 20 2.48 8.53 -1.18
C LEU A 20 2.39 9.71 -0.23
N CYS A 21 3.19 10.74 -0.48
CA CYS A 21 2.97 12.04 0.16
C CYS A 21 1.79 12.77 -0.50
N TYR A 22 1.36 13.89 0.09
CA TYR A 22 0.22 14.69 -0.42
C TYR A 22 0.38 15.09 -1.89
N GLU A 23 1.57 15.53 -2.29
CA GLU A 23 1.84 15.99 -3.66
C GLU A 23 1.76 14.84 -4.66
N GLU A 24 2.15 13.64 -4.25
CA GLU A 24 2.09 12.42 -5.05
C GLU A 24 0.65 11.91 -5.16
N ASP A 25 -0.06 11.82 -4.03
CA ASP A 25 -1.45 11.38 -3.95
C ASP A 25 -2.40 12.26 -4.79
N SER A 26 -2.27 13.59 -4.66
CA SER A 26 -3.03 14.55 -5.47
C SER A 26 -2.81 14.42 -6.99
N GLN A 27 -1.72 13.78 -7.40
CA GLN A 27 -1.34 13.56 -8.78
C GLN A 27 -1.47 12.11 -9.21
N ALA A 28 -1.88 11.19 -8.34
CA ALA A 28 -1.96 9.77 -8.66
C ALA A 28 -3.05 9.48 -9.70
N ASP A 29 -2.76 8.55 -10.62
CA ASP A 29 -3.74 8.01 -11.56
C ASP A 29 -4.59 6.91 -10.93
N VAL A 30 -4.01 6.23 -9.93
CA VAL A 30 -4.59 5.15 -9.14
C VAL A 30 -4.08 5.30 -7.71
N ASP A 31 -5.00 5.26 -6.75
CA ASP A 31 -4.69 5.19 -5.32
C ASP A 31 -5.17 3.84 -4.75
N LEU A 32 -4.38 3.27 -3.84
CA LEU A 32 -4.62 1.99 -3.19
C LEU A 32 -4.19 2.07 -1.72
N ASN A 33 -5.16 1.90 -0.82
CA ASN A 33 -4.92 1.73 0.60
C ASN A 33 -5.00 0.24 0.97
N VAL A 34 -3.96 -0.27 1.64
CA VAL A 34 -3.84 -1.68 2.00
C VAL A 34 -3.63 -1.82 3.50
N VAL A 35 -4.43 -2.66 4.15
CA VAL A 35 -4.31 -2.99 5.57
C VAL A 35 -4.09 -4.49 5.72
N MET A 36 -3.06 -4.88 6.49
CA MET A 36 -2.70 -6.29 6.67
C MET A 36 -2.34 -6.62 8.12
N THR A 37 -2.48 -7.90 8.45
CA THR A 37 -1.90 -8.48 9.66
C THR A 37 -0.40 -8.74 9.46
N GLY A 38 0.36 -8.82 10.55
CA GLY A 38 1.77 -9.25 10.50
C GLY A 38 2.00 -10.68 10.02
N GLU A 39 0.94 -11.50 9.92
CA GLU A 39 1.00 -12.85 9.34
C GLU A 39 0.84 -12.83 7.81
N GLY A 40 0.63 -11.66 7.21
CA GLY A 40 0.48 -11.50 5.76
C GLY A 40 -0.95 -11.63 5.25
N HIS A 41 -1.96 -11.66 6.13
CA HIS A 41 -3.36 -11.71 5.72
C HIS A 41 -3.91 -10.30 5.49
N TYR A 42 -4.68 -10.11 4.41
CA TYR A 42 -5.37 -8.85 4.13
C TYR A 42 -6.55 -8.65 5.09
N ILE A 43 -6.64 -7.45 5.67
CA ILE A 43 -7.82 -6.97 6.39
C ILE A 43 -8.68 -6.12 5.44
N GLU A 44 -8.04 -5.24 4.68
CA GLU A 44 -8.69 -4.32 3.76
C GLU A 44 -7.80 -4.05 2.55
N ILE A 45 -8.43 -3.98 1.39
CA ILE A 45 -7.86 -3.47 0.14
C ILE A 45 -8.91 -2.52 -0.43
N GLN A 46 -8.60 -1.24 -0.48
CA GLN A 46 -9.45 -0.23 -1.10
C GLN A 46 -8.65 0.47 -2.19
N GLY A 47 -9.04 0.29 -3.44
CA GLY A 47 -8.41 0.94 -4.59
C GLY A 47 -9.40 1.80 -5.37
N THR A 48 -8.95 2.98 -5.79
CA THR A 48 -9.72 3.90 -6.63
C THR A 48 -8.89 4.25 -7.88
N ALA A 49 -9.50 4.09 -9.05
CA ALA A 49 -8.95 4.64 -10.29
C ALA A 49 -9.37 6.11 -10.41
N GLU A 50 -8.46 7.03 -10.07
CA GLU A 50 -8.73 8.48 -10.09
C GLU A 50 -8.81 9.03 -11.52
N ARG A 51 -8.04 8.45 -12.46
CA ARG A 51 -8.06 8.88 -13.87
C ARG A 51 -8.36 7.76 -14.84
N SER A 52 -7.57 6.68 -14.79
CA SER A 52 -7.66 5.57 -15.74
C SER A 52 -7.90 4.26 -15.00
N PRO A 53 -8.79 3.38 -15.50
CA PRO A 53 -8.90 2.03 -14.98
C PRO A 53 -7.56 1.30 -15.03
N PHE A 54 -7.26 0.51 -14.00
CA PHE A 54 -6.04 -0.29 -13.92
C PHE A 54 -6.29 -1.77 -14.21
N SER A 55 -5.25 -2.46 -14.63
CA SER A 55 -5.30 -3.89 -14.92
C SER A 55 -5.10 -4.73 -13.65
N PRO A 56 -5.53 -6.00 -13.64
CA PRO A 56 -5.19 -6.92 -12.56
C PRO A 56 -3.68 -7.05 -12.31
N ALA A 57 -2.87 -7.02 -13.38
CA ALA A 57 -1.41 -7.08 -13.26
C ALA A 57 -0.83 -5.86 -12.53
N LEU A 58 -1.38 -4.66 -12.78
CA LEU A 58 -0.98 -3.44 -12.07
C LEU A 58 -1.40 -3.50 -10.60
N LEU A 59 -2.59 -4.03 -10.31
CA LEU A 59 -3.02 -4.27 -8.93
C LEU A 59 -2.06 -5.22 -8.21
N ASP A 60 -1.65 -6.31 -8.84
CA ASP A 60 -0.70 -7.27 -8.26
C ASP A 60 0.66 -6.63 -7.96
N GLU A 61 1.14 -5.74 -8.83
CA GLU A 61 2.36 -4.96 -8.63
C GLU A 61 2.25 -4.02 -7.42
N MET A 62 1.16 -3.26 -7.33
CA MET A 62 0.90 -2.38 -6.18
C MET A 62 0.78 -3.18 -4.88
N LEU A 63 0.07 -4.31 -4.89
CA LEU A 63 -0.06 -5.19 -3.73
C LEU A 63 1.27 -5.82 -3.32
N ALA A 64 2.16 -6.13 -4.26
CA ALA A 64 3.50 -6.61 -3.95
C ALA A 64 4.32 -5.56 -3.21
N LEU A 65 4.24 -4.30 -3.64
CA LEU A 65 4.93 -3.19 -2.99
C LEU A 65 4.33 -2.88 -1.61
N ALA A 66 3.00 -2.90 -1.47
CA ALA A 66 2.31 -2.75 -0.19
C ALA A 66 2.74 -3.83 0.82
N ARG A 67 2.81 -5.10 0.41
CA ARG A 67 3.26 -6.20 1.28
C ARG A 67 4.65 -5.96 1.83
N LYS A 68 5.57 -5.45 1.00
CA LYS A 68 6.93 -5.10 1.43
C LYS A 68 6.89 -3.97 2.48
N GLY A 69 6.20 -2.86 2.19
CA GLY A 69 6.11 -1.71 3.10
C GLY A 69 5.48 -2.07 4.44
N ILE A 70 4.41 -2.87 4.43
CA ILE A 70 3.74 -3.34 5.64
C ILE A 70 4.69 -4.21 6.47
N ALA A 71 5.46 -5.11 5.86
CA ALA A 71 6.43 -5.93 6.60
C ALA A 71 7.48 -5.06 7.31
N GLU A 72 7.95 -3.98 6.65
CA GLU A 72 8.88 -3.01 7.25
C GLU A 72 8.23 -2.23 8.41
N LEU A 73 6.97 -1.81 8.26
CA LEU A 73 6.20 -1.14 9.33
C LEU A 73 5.98 -2.05 10.54
N ILE A 74 5.63 -3.32 10.33
CA ILE A 74 5.45 -4.30 11.41
C ILE A 74 6.77 -4.50 12.17
N ALA A 75 7.90 -4.63 11.47
CA ALA A 75 9.21 -4.75 12.11
C ALA A 75 9.55 -3.51 12.96
N ALA A 76 9.23 -2.30 12.47
CA ALA A 76 9.41 -1.07 13.23
C ALA A 76 8.49 -0.98 14.46
N GLN A 77 7.23 -1.43 14.34
CA GLN A 77 6.31 -1.52 15.48
C GLN A 77 6.84 -2.46 16.57
N GLU A 78 7.34 -3.63 16.18
CA GLU A 78 7.90 -4.62 17.11
C GLU A 78 9.12 -4.06 17.86
N GLU A 79 10.01 -3.35 17.17
CA GLU A 79 11.16 -2.72 17.80
C GLU A 79 10.76 -1.59 18.75
N ALA A 80 9.76 -0.78 18.40
CA ALA A 80 9.29 0.32 19.24
C ALA A 80 8.55 -0.14 20.52
N LEU A 81 8.03 -1.37 20.54
CA LEU A 81 7.29 -1.94 21.67
C LEU A 81 8.15 -2.83 22.59
N ARG A 82 9.43 -3.01 22.28
CA ARG A 82 10.41 -3.65 23.18
C ARG A 82 10.79 -2.75 24.35
#